data_AF-K4R187-F1
#
_entry.id   AF-K4R187-F1
#
_cell.length_a   1.000
_cell.length_b   1.000
_cell.length_c   1.000
_cell.angle_alpha   90.00
_cell.angle_beta   90.00
_cell.angle_gamma   90.00
#
_symmetry.space_group_name_H-M   'P 1'
#
loop_
_entity.id
_entity.type
_entity.pdbx_description
1 polymer ?
#
loop_
_entity_poly.entity_id
_entity_poly.type
_entity_poly.pdbx_seq_one_letter_code
_entity_poly.pdbx_strand_id
1 'polypeptide(L)'
;MSARTPQTRRRVLRSLAVTALAVPSLLMAAGAAQADTTAAKSYSPVGTWSAQVTTSIPSSGTTGFTFLADGTMGNDTDTWYCTGRTTFSYDIKHPHKDSSGNVDGSVVGHQDAVLSDKDHWTSHGVSNVLDLQGNVVSSFTVDVVATRTS
;
A
#
# COMPACT_ATOMS: atom_id res chain seq x y z
N MET A 1 -27.62 -20.22 41.20
CA MET A 1 -26.80 -19.42 42.15
C MET A 1 -25.59 -18.95 41.37
N SER A 2 -25.68 -17.81 40.65
CA SER A 2 -25.14 -16.48 41.03
C SER A 2 -23.64 -16.54 41.38
N ALA A 3 -22.74 -15.89 40.63
CA ALA A 3 -22.61 -14.43 40.67
C ALA A 3 -22.04 -13.80 39.37
N ARG A 4 -22.58 -12.63 39.01
CA ARG A 4 -22.03 -11.68 38.02
C ARG A 4 -21.11 -10.72 38.77
N THR A 5 -19.94 -10.43 38.22
CA THR A 5 -19.06 -9.35 38.70
C THR A 5 -18.98 -8.24 37.66
N PRO A 6 -19.54 -7.04 37.92
CA PRO A 6 -19.31 -5.87 37.07
C PRO A 6 -18.10 -5.08 37.59
N GLN A 7 -17.09 -4.83 36.75
CA GLN A 7 -16.02 -3.87 37.05
C GLN A 7 -16.10 -2.65 36.11
N THR A 8 -16.82 -1.66 36.62
CA THR A 8 -16.48 -0.24 36.76
C THR A 8 -15.54 0.41 35.74
N ARG A 9 -16.15 1.29 34.94
CA ARG A 9 -15.54 2.33 34.09
C ARG A 9 -14.56 3.23 34.86
N ARG A 10 -13.47 3.62 34.21
CA ARG A 10 -12.80 4.90 34.48
C ARG A 10 -12.52 5.63 33.17
N ARG A 11 -13.29 6.69 32.93
CA ARG A 11 -12.98 7.75 31.95
C ARG A 11 -11.92 8.65 32.55
N VAL A 12 -10.89 8.99 31.80
CA VAL A 12 -10.00 10.11 32.10
C VAL A 12 -9.90 10.97 30.85
N LEU A 13 -10.68 12.05 30.84
CA LEU A 13 -10.48 13.20 29.97
C LEU A 13 -9.47 14.11 30.67
N ARG A 14 -8.37 14.44 29.99
CA ARG A 14 -7.49 15.54 30.40
C ARG A 14 -7.18 16.41 29.19
N SER A 15 -7.96 17.48 29.10
CA SER A 15 -7.74 18.66 28.29
C SER A 15 -6.41 19.32 28.69
N LEU A 16 -5.58 19.68 27.72
CA LEU A 16 -4.40 20.53 27.94
C LEU A 16 -4.46 21.72 27.01
N ALA A 17 -4.13 22.87 27.60
CA ALA A 17 -4.48 24.21 27.20
C ALA A 17 -3.57 24.77 26.10
N VAL A 18 -4.15 25.63 25.27
CA VAL A 18 -3.51 26.40 24.21
C VAL A 18 -2.92 27.68 24.81
N THR A 19 -1.61 27.84 24.75
CA THR A 19 -0.93 29.11 25.06
C THR A 19 -0.51 29.76 23.75
N ALA A 20 -1.18 30.86 23.38
CA ALA A 20 -0.86 31.67 22.21
C ALA A 20 0.22 32.70 22.58
N LEU A 21 1.43 32.54 22.03
CA LEU A 21 2.50 33.54 22.06
C LEU A 21 2.47 34.33 20.74
N ALA A 22 2.23 35.63 20.84
CA ALA A 22 2.33 36.57 19.73
C ALA A 22 3.80 36.83 19.37
N VAL A 23 4.18 36.57 18.12
CA VAL A 23 5.52 36.81 17.58
C VAL A 23 5.45 37.95 16.55
N PRO A 24 6.37 38.93 16.58
CA PRO A 24 6.34 40.10 15.70
C PRO A 24 6.73 39.76 14.25
N SER A 25 6.00 40.36 13.32
CA SER A 25 6.14 40.18 11.88
C SER A 25 7.38 40.88 11.31
N LEU A 26 8.40 40.11 10.93
CA LEU A 26 9.48 40.58 10.05
C LEU A 26 9.02 40.48 8.60
N LEU A 27 8.80 41.63 7.95
CA LEU A 27 8.57 41.75 6.51
C LEU A 27 9.89 41.48 5.76
N MET A 28 10.19 40.21 5.48
CA MET A 28 11.20 39.85 4.49
C MET A 28 10.60 39.93 3.08
N ALA A 29 11.20 40.74 2.23
CA ALA A 29 10.89 40.84 0.82
C ALA A 29 11.09 39.47 0.16
N ALA A 30 9.99 38.78 -0.13
CA ALA A 30 9.99 37.54 -0.90
C ALA A 30 10.33 37.88 -2.35
N GLY A 31 11.57 37.60 -2.76
CA GLY A 31 11.88 37.47 -4.17
C GLY A 31 10.96 36.42 -4.76
N ALA A 32 10.14 36.80 -5.73
CA ALA A 32 9.28 35.88 -6.44
C ALA A 32 10.17 34.89 -7.20
N ALA A 33 10.44 33.73 -6.59
CA ALA A 33 11.00 32.60 -7.28
C ALA A 33 10.01 32.25 -8.40
N GLN A 34 10.41 32.53 -9.64
CA GLN A 34 9.73 32.03 -10.83
C GLN A 34 9.86 30.51 -10.76
N ALA A 35 8.81 29.86 -10.27
CA ALA A 35 8.67 28.43 -10.36
C ALA A 35 8.61 28.09 -11.85
N ASP A 36 9.69 27.53 -12.37
CA ASP A 36 9.68 26.87 -13.68
C ASP A 36 8.58 25.81 -13.63
N THR A 37 7.44 26.13 -14.24
CA THR A 37 6.34 25.21 -14.49
C THR A 37 6.75 24.24 -15.60
N THR A 38 7.78 23.43 -15.33
CA THR A 38 8.02 22.22 -16.09
C THR A 38 6.80 21.35 -15.83
N ALA A 39 5.95 21.18 -16.84
CA ALA A 39 4.75 20.34 -16.74
C ALA A 39 5.16 18.97 -16.19
N ALA A 40 4.81 18.69 -14.94
CA ALA A 40 5.20 17.46 -14.27
C ALA A 40 4.59 16.29 -15.04
N LYS A 41 5.44 15.38 -15.51
CA LYS A 41 5.00 14.16 -16.19
C LYS A 41 4.05 13.39 -15.27
N SER A 42 2.91 12.97 -15.81
CA SER A 42 1.94 12.12 -15.12
C SER A 42 1.87 10.81 -15.87
N TYR A 43 2.02 9.71 -15.15
CA TYR A 43 1.90 8.36 -15.70
C TYR A 43 0.72 7.66 -15.03
N SER A 44 0.07 6.75 -15.73
CA SER A 44 -1.04 5.96 -15.20
C SER A 44 -0.60 4.50 -15.05
N PRO A 45 -0.89 3.84 -13.92
CA PRO A 45 -0.64 2.41 -13.77
C PRO A 45 -1.61 1.54 -14.59
N VAL A 46 -2.73 2.11 -15.09
CA VAL A 46 -3.75 1.40 -15.87
C VAL A 46 -3.12 0.73 -17.11
N GLY A 47 -3.44 -0.54 -17.31
CA GLY A 47 -2.94 -1.38 -18.41
C GLY A 47 -2.40 -2.72 -17.94
N THR A 48 -1.70 -3.42 -18.85
CA THR A 48 -1.12 -4.74 -18.56
C THR A 48 0.40 -4.66 -18.42
N TRP A 49 0.95 -5.46 -17.53
CA TRP A 49 2.36 -5.44 -17.16
C TRP A 49 2.89 -6.85 -16.97
N SER A 50 4.12 -7.09 -17.41
CA SER A 50 4.92 -8.26 -17.06
C SER A 50 5.87 -7.87 -15.93
N ALA A 51 5.93 -8.67 -14.87
CA ALA A 51 6.67 -8.34 -13.67
C ALA A 51 7.58 -9.48 -13.20
N GLN A 52 8.74 -9.10 -12.68
CA GLN A 52 9.62 -9.95 -11.89
C GLN A 52 9.39 -9.68 -10.41
N VAL A 53 9.21 -10.75 -9.64
CA VAL A 53 8.92 -10.71 -8.22
C VAL A 53 10.07 -11.36 -7.46
N THR A 54 10.59 -10.65 -6.46
CA THR A 54 11.59 -11.17 -5.51
C THR A 54 11.01 -11.08 -4.11
N THR A 55 11.23 -12.12 -3.30
CA THR A 55 10.75 -12.13 -1.91
C THR A 55 11.92 -12.32 -0.94
N SER A 56 11.74 -12.00 0.34
CA SER A 56 12.77 -12.27 1.37
C SER A 56 12.86 -13.74 1.78
N ILE A 57 11.84 -14.54 1.47
CA ILE A 57 11.96 -15.99 1.49
C ILE A 57 12.65 -16.44 0.19
N PRO A 58 13.29 -17.62 0.11
CA PRO A 58 13.98 -18.08 -1.09
C PRO A 58 12.99 -18.47 -2.20
N SER A 59 12.31 -17.48 -2.75
CA SER A 59 11.31 -17.57 -3.80
C SER A 59 11.36 -16.32 -4.67
N SER A 60 11.38 -16.54 -5.99
CA SER A 60 11.26 -15.51 -7.01
C SER A 60 10.50 -16.07 -8.20
N GLY A 61 9.95 -15.20 -9.03
CA GLY A 61 9.16 -15.61 -10.18
C GLY A 61 8.77 -14.47 -11.10
N THR A 62 8.03 -14.81 -12.14
CA THR A 62 7.40 -13.83 -13.04
C THR A 62 5.88 -13.91 -12.92
N THR A 63 5.21 -12.77 -13.07
CA THR A 63 3.75 -12.69 -13.05
C THR A 63 3.25 -11.58 -13.98
N GLY A 64 1.94 -11.58 -14.25
CA GLY A 64 1.26 -10.51 -14.98
C GLY A 64 0.40 -9.68 -14.03
N PHE A 65 0.41 -8.36 -14.22
CA PHE A 65 -0.52 -7.44 -13.55
C PHE A 65 -1.42 -6.78 -14.59
N THR A 66 -2.70 -6.62 -14.24
CA THR A 66 -3.65 -5.80 -15.01
C THR A 66 -4.31 -4.83 -14.05
N PHE A 67 -4.05 -3.53 -14.22
CA PHE A 67 -4.69 -2.47 -13.44
C PHE A 67 -5.82 -1.85 -14.27
N LEU A 68 -7.04 -1.88 -13.75
CA LEU A 68 -8.22 -1.34 -14.42
C LEU A 68 -8.54 0.07 -13.92
N ALA A 69 -9.15 0.90 -14.78
CA ALA A 69 -9.39 2.32 -14.48
C ALA A 69 -10.36 2.56 -13.30
N ASP A 70 -11.10 1.53 -12.87
CA ASP A 70 -12.04 1.57 -11.76
C ASP A 70 -11.40 1.29 -10.39
N GLY A 71 -10.07 1.07 -10.34
CA GLY A 71 -9.34 0.76 -9.11
C GLY A 71 -9.26 -0.74 -8.79
N THR A 72 -9.72 -1.61 -9.67
CA THR A 72 -9.56 -3.07 -9.52
C THR A 72 -8.32 -3.60 -10.24
N MET A 73 -7.86 -4.77 -9.82
CA MET A 73 -6.76 -5.50 -10.44
C MET A 73 -7.15 -6.93 -10.79
N GLY A 74 -6.79 -7.36 -12.01
CA GLY A 74 -6.95 -8.73 -12.46
C GLY A 74 -8.34 -9.31 -12.15
N ASN A 75 -8.38 -10.25 -11.22
CA ASN A 75 -9.55 -11.00 -10.79
C ASN A 75 -10.18 -10.37 -9.53
N ASP A 76 -10.93 -9.29 -9.72
CA ASP A 76 -11.94 -8.60 -8.88
C ASP A 76 -11.71 -8.37 -7.36
N THR A 77 -10.82 -9.09 -6.69
CA THR A 77 -10.55 -8.98 -5.24
C THR A 77 -9.36 -8.11 -4.91
N ASP A 78 -8.49 -7.88 -5.90
CA ASP A 78 -7.29 -7.06 -5.77
C ASP A 78 -7.63 -5.62 -6.17
N THR A 79 -7.07 -4.65 -5.47
CA THR A 79 -7.42 -3.23 -5.66
C THR A 79 -6.18 -2.34 -5.69
N TRP A 80 -6.29 -1.20 -6.37
CA TRP A 80 -5.22 -0.22 -6.45
C TRP A 80 -5.76 1.21 -6.38
N TYR A 81 -4.89 2.15 -6.00
CA TYR A 81 -5.21 3.58 -6.01
C TYR A 81 -3.95 4.42 -6.20
N CYS A 82 -4.09 5.57 -6.86
CA CYS A 82 -2.99 6.55 -6.97
C CYS A 82 -2.71 7.18 -5.60
N THR A 83 -1.42 7.28 -5.24
CA THR A 83 -0.93 8.04 -4.07
C THR A 83 -0.22 9.33 -4.47
N GLY A 84 0.05 9.51 -5.76
CA GLY A 84 0.72 10.68 -6.32
C GLY A 84 0.73 10.66 -7.85
N ARG A 85 1.47 11.59 -8.48
CA ARG A 85 1.56 11.69 -9.96
C ARG A 85 2.29 10.51 -10.61
N THR A 86 3.19 9.90 -9.86
CA THR A 86 4.01 8.77 -10.29
C THR A 86 4.05 7.68 -9.22
N THR A 87 3.14 7.71 -8.26
CA THR A 87 3.09 6.72 -7.18
C THR A 87 1.67 6.20 -7.03
N PHE A 88 1.57 4.91 -6.72
CA PHE A 88 0.31 4.22 -6.48
C PHE A 88 0.55 3.13 -5.45
N SER A 89 -0.50 2.67 -4.81
CA SER A 89 -0.45 1.51 -3.91
C SER A 89 -1.46 0.48 -4.37
N TYR A 90 -1.22 -0.77 -4.02
CA TYR A 90 -2.14 -1.85 -4.33
C TYR A 90 -2.15 -2.94 -3.26
N ASP A 91 -3.31 -3.59 -3.17
CA ASP A 91 -3.60 -4.64 -2.22
C ASP A 91 -3.97 -5.91 -2.99
N ILE A 92 -3.33 -7.02 -2.62
CA ILE A 92 -3.59 -8.34 -3.19
C ILE A 92 -4.14 -9.28 -2.13
N LYS A 93 -5.06 -10.16 -2.53
CA LYS A 93 -5.56 -11.25 -1.70
C LYS A 93 -5.83 -12.50 -2.54
N HIS A 94 -5.07 -13.56 -2.30
CA HIS A 94 -5.30 -14.85 -2.95
C HIS A 94 -5.32 -16.02 -1.96
N PRO A 95 -6.00 -17.13 -2.30
CA PRO A 95 -5.95 -18.35 -1.48
C PRO A 95 -4.52 -18.86 -1.34
N HIS A 96 -4.13 -19.19 -0.11
CA HIS A 96 -2.92 -19.98 0.16
C HIS A 96 -3.31 -21.45 0.08
N LYS A 97 -2.45 -22.26 -0.53
CA LYS A 97 -2.70 -23.70 -0.72
C LYS A 97 -1.57 -24.51 -0.10
N ASP A 98 -1.93 -25.61 0.54
CA ASP A 98 -1.00 -26.60 1.05
C ASP A 98 -0.31 -27.37 -0.10
N SER A 99 0.63 -28.26 0.25
CA SER A 99 1.34 -29.10 -0.71
C SER A 99 0.45 -30.09 -1.49
N SER A 100 -0.76 -30.32 -1.00
CA SER A 100 -1.77 -31.16 -1.66
C SER A 100 -2.73 -30.35 -2.54
N GLY A 101 -2.59 -29.02 -2.58
CA GLY A 101 -3.42 -28.10 -3.35
C GLY A 101 -4.72 -27.67 -2.65
N ASN A 102 -4.94 -28.05 -1.39
CA ASN A 102 -6.10 -27.61 -0.63
C ASN A 102 -5.89 -26.19 -0.11
N VAL A 103 -6.95 -25.40 -0.05
CA VAL A 103 -6.89 -24.06 0.57
C VAL A 103 -6.79 -24.23 2.08
N ASP A 104 -5.70 -23.74 2.67
CA ASP A 104 -5.41 -23.75 4.10
C ASP A 104 -5.27 -22.34 4.68
N GLY A 105 -5.52 -21.31 3.87
CA GLY A 105 -5.37 -19.92 4.28
C GLY A 105 -5.54 -18.91 3.15
N SER A 106 -5.02 -17.71 3.36
CA SER A 106 -4.92 -16.67 2.34
C SER A 106 -3.61 -15.91 2.46
N VAL A 107 -3.03 -15.51 1.33
CA VAL A 107 -1.98 -14.50 1.31
C VAL A 107 -2.63 -13.14 1.09
N VAL A 108 -2.27 -12.18 1.92
CA VAL A 108 -2.64 -10.77 1.74
C VAL A 108 -1.37 -9.95 1.60
N GLY A 109 -1.34 -8.96 0.72
CA GLY A 109 -0.17 -8.12 0.53
C GLY A 109 -0.55 -6.68 0.27
N HIS A 110 0.23 -5.76 0.83
CA HIS A 110 0.16 -4.33 0.55
C HIS A 110 1.47 -3.89 -0.09
N GLN A 111 1.38 -3.11 -1.17
CA GLN A 111 2.52 -2.71 -1.99
C GLN A 111 2.46 -1.22 -2.29
N ASP A 112 3.59 -0.54 -2.13
CA ASP A 112 3.79 0.83 -2.55
C ASP A 112 4.66 0.86 -3.81
N ALA A 113 4.18 1.52 -4.85
CA ALA A 113 4.76 1.48 -6.17
C ALA A 113 5.10 2.88 -6.72
N VAL A 114 6.12 2.91 -7.58
CA VAL A 114 6.61 4.11 -8.27
C VAL A 114 6.74 3.83 -9.76
N LEU A 115 6.04 4.62 -10.58
CA LEU A 115 6.21 4.67 -12.03
C LEU A 115 7.45 5.50 -12.35
N SER A 116 8.52 4.84 -12.83
CA SER A 116 9.72 5.54 -13.29
C SER A 116 9.48 6.22 -14.65
N ASP A 117 8.66 5.60 -15.50
CA ASP A 117 8.19 6.14 -16.76
C ASP A 117 6.84 5.52 -17.17
N LYS A 118 6.40 5.76 -18.42
CA LYS A 118 5.11 5.25 -18.93
C LYS A 118 5.06 3.72 -19.07
N ASP A 119 6.22 3.07 -19.18
CA ASP A 119 6.38 1.66 -19.48
C ASP A 119 7.06 0.87 -18.34
N HIS A 120 7.45 1.52 -17.24
CA HIS A 120 8.13 0.87 -16.11
C HIS A 120 7.65 1.34 -14.74
N TRP A 121 7.54 0.41 -13.80
CA TRP A 121 7.39 0.71 -12.38
C TRP A 121 8.10 -0.32 -11.49
N THR A 122 8.38 0.09 -10.26
CA THR A 122 8.86 -0.78 -9.19
C THR A 122 7.95 -0.67 -7.98
N SER A 123 7.79 -1.74 -7.21
CA SER A 123 7.10 -1.69 -5.92
C SER A 123 7.83 -2.43 -4.83
N HIS A 124 7.54 -2.04 -3.59
CA HIS A 124 8.01 -2.71 -2.38
C HIS A 124 6.87 -2.82 -1.39
N GLY A 125 6.81 -3.91 -0.64
CA GLY A 125 5.77 -4.11 0.35
C GLY A 125 5.93 -5.38 1.17
N VAL A 126 4.89 -5.69 1.94
CA VAL A 126 4.85 -6.84 2.84
C VAL A 126 3.65 -7.71 2.49
N SER A 127 3.89 -9.01 2.41
CA SER A 127 2.85 -10.03 2.33
C SER A 127 2.79 -10.83 3.62
N ASN A 128 1.57 -11.18 4.02
CA ASN A 128 1.27 -12.02 5.17
C ASN A 128 0.49 -13.26 4.69
N VAL A 129 0.92 -14.43 5.13
CA VAL A 129 0.15 -15.66 5.02
C VAL A 129 -0.72 -15.75 6.27
N LEU A 130 -2.03 -15.86 6.05
CA LEU A 130 -3.04 -16.01 7.08
C LEU A 130 -3.55 -17.45 7.08
N ASP A 131 -3.77 -18.02 8.27
CA ASP A 131 -4.51 -19.29 8.40
C ASP A 131 -6.01 -19.13 8.12
N LEU A 132 -6.77 -20.23 8.19
CA LEU A 132 -8.23 -20.22 8.03
C LEU A 132 -8.99 -19.41 9.08
N GLN A 133 -8.34 -19.05 10.21
CA GLN A 133 -8.90 -18.22 11.26
C GLN A 133 -8.52 -16.73 11.09
N GLY A 134 -7.70 -16.40 10.09
CA GLY A 134 -7.21 -15.05 9.82
C GLY A 134 -5.99 -14.64 10.65
N ASN A 135 -5.32 -15.56 11.35
CA ASN A 135 -4.09 -15.25 12.07
C ASN A 135 -2.90 -15.29 11.12
N VAL A 136 -1.95 -14.36 11.30
CA VAL A 136 -0.70 -14.36 10.55
C VAL A 136 0.17 -15.53 10.99
N VAL A 137 0.49 -16.42 10.04
CA VAL A 137 1.41 -17.56 10.26
C VAL A 137 2.79 -17.33 9.66
N SER A 138 2.90 -16.43 8.69
CA SER A 138 4.17 -16.03 8.07
C SER A 138 4.08 -14.63 7.48
N SER A 139 5.21 -13.92 7.43
CA SER A 139 5.33 -12.60 6.80
C SER A 139 6.63 -12.52 6.01
N PHE A 140 6.58 -11.88 4.85
CA PHE A 140 7.77 -11.65 4.03
C PHE A 140 7.63 -10.36 3.21
N THR A 141 8.76 -9.72 2.97
CA THR A 141 8.85 -8.59 2.03
C THR A 141 8.81 -9.08 0.59
N VAL A 142 8.29 -8.23 -0.29
CA VAL A 142 8.19 -8.48 -1.72
C VAL A 142 8.62 -7.23 -2.48
N ASP A 143 9.52 -7.42 -3.43
CA ASP A 143 10.00 -6.43 -4.39
C ASP A 143 9.53 -6.81 -5.79
N VAL A 144 9.03 -5.84 -6.54
CA VAL A 144 8.52 -6.04 -7.89
C VAL A 144 9.15 -5.06 -8.87
N VAL A 145 9.56 -5.55 -10.03
CA VAL A 145 9.97 -4.73 -11.17
C VAL A 145 9.11 -5.11 -12.36
N ALA A 146 8.42 -4.15 -12.96
CA ALA A 146 7.45 -4.41 -14.01
C ALA A 146 7.67 -3.56 -15.27
N THR A 147 7.35 -4.16 -16.41
CA THR A 147 7.40 -3.55 -17.74
C THR A 147 6.04 -3.70 -18.42
N ARG A 148 5.57 -2.62 -19.05
CA ARG A 148 4.27 -2.58 -19.74
C ARG A 148 4.24 -3.55 -20.93
N THR A 149 3.13 -4.24 -21.12
CA THR A 149 2.92 -5.18 -22.24
C THR A 149 1.83 -4.74 -23.21
N SER A 150 0.86 -3.93 -22.77
CA SER A 150 -0.18 -3.32 -23.63
C SER A 150 -0.71 -2.01 -23.07
#